data_AF-A0A927RKN4-F1
#
_entry.id   AF-A0A927RKN4-F1
#
_cell.length_a   1.000
_cell.length_b   1.000
_cell.length_c   1.000
_cell.angle_alpha   90.00
_cell.angle_beta   90.00
_cell.angle_gamma   90.00
#
_symmetry.space_group_name_H-M   'P 1'
#
loop_
_entity.id
_entity.type
_entity.pdbx_description
1 polymer ?
#
loop_
_entity_poly.entity_id
_entity_poly.type
_entity_poly.pdbx_seq_one_letter_code
_entity_poly.pdbx_strand_id
1 'polypeptide(L)'
;MDIEIIIDGKKIKADSNSTILEVARKNDIEIPTLCYLKGINEPASCRVCVVEVEGARNLVTACTTKIRPDMVVKTNTTKVIKARKTALELLLSNHNKNCLNCPKNLKCDFQKLVEQFHCDTEKYAGATTENHIDDTNHAIVRDMSKCILCGKCVSVCAKLQGCSAITKINRGFETKVGSDFDKCMQESSCIGCGQCVLVCPTGALTQKNDIPKVLDILEKTDVIRIAQVAPSVRVAIGEEFGGKIGEFAEGKMVTALKEIGFDYVFDVNMGADFTIVEEAQELIEHLKTNSKYPLFTSCCPGWFNYVQKNYPDMEKYLSSSKSPNEMLASIIKYYFEEQGKKVEIVSVMPCTGKKREVFAHGVIDACITTRELGELIRLKGINFNKLADSKFDDPFGEYTGGALIFGVTGGVTEAALRYAVHKLTGKKRNIIEDVRNSKGVKEVEVDLGGRTIRLAIVHGLANAQRVIEDIIAGEKHYDFVEVMACPGGCVNGGGQPYVDYNKISATEVAKKRAATIYKADGDMKFKEAGENKGVAKVYSELFKGDHELIHKLLHYVHVDYDRVEESKDN
;
A
#
# COMPACT_ATOMS: atom_id res chain seq x y z
N MET A 1 -18.60 -0.64 -31.10
CA MET A 1 -19.24 -1.50 -32.13
C MET A 1 -18.53 -2.83 -32.03
N ASP A 2 -19.27 -3.93 -31.94
CA ASP A 2 -18.64 -5.24 -31.89
C ASP A 2 -18.23 -5.67 -33.29
N ILE A 3 -17.00 -6.17 -33.41
CA ILE A 3 -16.43 -6.69 -34.65
C ILE A 3 -15.97 -8.13 -34.44
N GLU A 4 -15.99 -8.92 -35.52
CA GLU A 4 -15.52 -10.30 -35.52
C GLU A 4 -14.05 -10.35 -35.94
N ILE A 5 -13.24 -11.08 -35.16
CA ILE A 5 -11.83 -11.36 -35.45
C ILE A 5 -11.53 -12.84 -35.22
N ILE A 6 -10.39 -13.31 -35.73
CA ILE A 6 -9.91 -14.68 -35.52
C ILE A 6 -8.60 -14.62 -34.73
N ILE A 7 -8.52 -15.29 -33.59
CA ILE A 7 -7.27 -15.48 -32.83
C ILE A 7 -7.01 -16.97 -32.68
N ASP A 8 -5.87 -17.45 -33.20
CA ASP A 8 -5.47 -18.87 -33.17
C ASP A 8 -6.57 -19.82 -33.68
N GLY A 9 -7.26 -19.42 -34.75
CA GLY A 9 -8.36 -20.16 -35.36
C GLY A 9 -9.72 -20.01 -34.68
N LYS A 10 -9.80 -19.33 -33.52
CA LYS A 10 -11.06 -19.08 -32.81
C LYS A 10 -11.69 -17.76 -33.28
N LYS A 11 -12.95 -17.83 -33.74
CA LYS A 11 -13.75 -16.63 -34.04
C LYS A 11 -14.23 -15.99 -32.74
N ILE A 12 -13.97 -14.70 -32.58
CA ILE A 12 -14.26 -13.92 -31.38
C ILE A 12 -14.94 -12.61 -31.78
N LYS A 13 -16.04 -12.29 -31.10
CA LYS A 13 -16.68 -10.97 -31.17
C LYS A 13 -16.22 -10.11 -30.00
N ALA A 14 -15.77 -8.90 -30.27
CA ALA A 14 -15.33 -7.98 -29.25
C ALA A 14 -15.51 -6.52 -29.68
N ASP A 15 -15.52 -5.62 -28.69
CA ASP A 15 -15.57 -4.17 -28.92
C ASP A 15 -14.34 -3.73 -29.74
N SER A 16 -14.60 -3.08 -30.88
CA SER A 16 -13.60 -2.47 -31.78
C SER A 16 -12.56 -1.58 -31.11
N ASN A 17 -12.86 -1.04 -29.92
CA ASN A 17 -11.91 -0.23 -29.14
C ASN A 17 -10.89 -1.05 -28.35
N SER A 18 -11.11 -2.36 -28.20
CA SER A 18 -10.21 -3.25 -27.46
C SER A 18 -8.91 -3.49 -28.22
N THR A 19 -7.83 -3.64 -27.48
CA THR A 19 -6.55 -4.15 -28.01
C THR A 19 -6.61 -5.66 -28.23
N ILE A 20 -5.72 -6.18 -29.08
CA ILE A 20 -5.57 -7.64 -29.27
C ILE A 20 -5.32 -8.34 -27.93
N LEU A 21 -4.50 -7.75 -27.04
CA LEU A 21 -4.19 -8.30 -25.72
C LEU A 21 -5.44 -8.41 -24.84
N GLU A 22 -6.29 -7.39 -24.81
CA GLU A 22 -7.52 -7.38 -24.02
C GLU A 22 -8.52 -8.43 -24.52
N VAL A 23 -8.66 -8.55 -25.84
CA VAL A 23 -9.53 -9.57 -26.44
C VAL A 23 -9.01 -10.98 -26.18
N ALA A 24 -7.71 -11.21 -26.35
CA ALA A 24 -7.07 -12.49 -26.06
C ALA A 24 -7.32 -12.92 -24.60
N ARG A 25 -7.09 -12.01 -23.63
CA ARG A 25 -7.29 -12.30 -22.20
C ARG A 25 -8.73 -12.58 -21.82
N LYS A 26 -9.69 -11.90 -22.44
CA LYS A 26 -11.13 -12.16 -22.22
C LYS A 26 -11.58 -13.54 -22.74
N ASN A 27 -10.79 -14.18 -23.60
CA ASN A 27 -11.10 -15.45 -24.24
C ASN A 27 -10.08 -16.55 -23.87
N ASP A 28 -9.42 -16.41 -22.72
CA ASP A 28 -8.44 -17.38 -22.19
C ASP A 28 -7.28 -17.71 -23.15
N ILE A 29 -6.87 -16.73 -23.96
CA ILE A 29 -5.70 -16.82 -24.83
C ILE A 29 -4.55 -16.06 -24.17
N GLU A 30 -3.51 -16.80 -23.77
CA GLU A 30 -2.37 -16.22 -23.06
C GLU A 30 -1.39 -15.55 -24.05
N ILE A 31 -1.23 -14.24 -23.89
CA ILE A 31 -0.16 -13.47 -24.52
C ILE A 31 0.72 -12.90 -23.41
N PRO A 32 2.01 -13.29 -23.33
CA PRO A 32 2.89 -12.84 -22.26
C PRO A 32 3.15 -11.33 -22.39
N THR A 33 3.27 -10.67 -21.24
CA THR A 33 3.55 -9.25 -21.17
C THR A 33 4.57 -8.97 -20.08
N LEU A 34 5.46 -8.01 -20.32
CA LEU A 34 6.47 -7.63 -19.33
C LEU A 34 6.42 -6.15 -18.97
N CYS A 35 6.44 -5.22 -19.94
CA CYS A 35 6.32 -3.79 -19.66
C CYS A 35 4.87 -3.30 -19.51
N TYR A 36 3.88 -4.06 -19.98
CA TYR A 36 2.47 -3.67 -19.86
C TYR A 36 2.00 -3.70 -18.41
N LEU A 37 1.22 -2.72 -17.99
CA LEU A 37 0.54 -2.63 -16.70
C LEU A 37 -0.89 -2.13 -16.95
N LYS A 38 -1.89 -2.92 -16.55
CA LYS A 38 -3.30 -2.71 -16.93
C LYS A 38 -3.77 -1.31 -16.53
N GLY A 39 -4.17 -0.50 -17.52
CA GLY A 39 -4.70 0.86 -17.34
C GLY A 39 -3.67 1.93 -16.97
N ILE A 40 -2.36 1.63 -16.95
CA ILE A 40 -1.33 2.56 -16.45
C ILE A 40 -0.13 2.70 -17.40
N ASN A 41 0.44 1.59 -17.88
CA ASN A 41 1.70 1.59 -18.63
C ASN A 41 1.63 0.66 -19.84
N GLU A 42 1.76 1.19 -21.04
CA GLU A 42 1.72 0.40 -22.29
C GLU A 42 2.74 0.87 -23.35
N PRO A 43 4.03 1.00 -23.00
CA PRO A 43 5.03 1.55 -23.92
C PRO A 43 5.37 0.62 -25.09
N ALA A 44 4.90 -0.63 -25.06
CA ALA A 44 5.20 -1.69 -26.03
C ALA A 44 6.70 -1.96 -26.27
N SER A 45 7.59 -1.40 -25.44
CA SER A 45 9.04 -1.40 -25.64
C SER A 45 9.69 -2.75 -25.39
N CYS A 46 9.16 -3.57 -24.48
CA CYS A 46 9.73 -4.89 -24.18
C CYS A 46 9.56 -5.91 -25.30
N ARG A 47 8.64 -5.67 -26.26
CA ARG A 47 8.29 -6.57 -27.37
C ARG A 47 7.91 -8.01 -26.98
N VAL A 48 7.67 -8.33 -25.71
CA VAL A 48 7.21 -9.67 -25.26
C VAL A 48 5.79 -9.99 -25.76
N CYS A 49 4.94 -8.97 -25.91
CA CYS A 49 3.54 -9.14 -26.35
C CYS A 49 3.37 -9.23 -27.88
N VAL A 50 4.43 -9.47 -28.64
CA VAL A 50 4.33 -9.51 -30.11
C VAL A 50 3.45 -10.69 -30.58
N VAL A 51 2.69 -10.46 -31.64
CA VAL A 51 1.84 -11.44 -32.32
C VAL A 51 1.96 -11.26 -33.83
N GLU A 52 1.58 -12.29 -34.58
CA GLU A 52 1.51 -12.24 -36.03
C GLU A 52 0.09 -11.91 -36.47
N VAL A 53 -0.06 -10.98 -37.42
CA VAL A 53 -1.35 -10.62 -38.02
C VAL A 53 -1.25 -10.86 -39.52
N GLU A 54 -2.19 -11.59 -40.09
CA GLU A 54 -2.18 -11.87 -41.53
C GLU A 54 -2.25 -10.56 -42.35
N GLY A 55 -1.46 -10.47 -43.41
CA GLY A 55 -1.30 -9.26 -44.20
C GLY A 55 -0.37 -8.20 -43.60
N ALA A 56 0.03 -8.31 -42.32
CA ALA A 56 1.01 -7.41 -41.73
C ALA A 56 2.45 -7.82 -42.10
N ARG A 57 3.26 -6.84 -42.55
CA ARG A 57 4.68 -7.09 -42.92
C ARG A 57 5.53 -7.58 -41.73
N ASN A 58 5.30 -7.01 -40.55
CA ASN A 58 6.07 -7.26 -39.33
C ASN A 58 5.15 -7.79 -38.22
N LEU A 59 5.75 -8.40 -37.19
CA LEU A 59 5.02 -8.71 -35.96
C LEU A 59 4.55 -7.40 -35.30
N VAL A 60 3.34 -7.43 -34.75
CA VAL A 60 2.72 -6.27 -34.09
C VAL A 60 2.61 -6.52 -32.59
N THR A 61 2.52 -5.46 -31.79
CA THR A 61 2.40 -5.58 -30.33
C THR A 61 0.94 -5.67 -29.92
N ALA A 62 0.56 -6.79 -29.29
CA ALA A 62 -0.82 -7.04 -28.90
C ALA A 62 -1.34 -6.01 -27.88
N CYS A 63 -0.45 -5.46 -27.03
CA CYS A 63 -0.84 -4.53 -25.96
C CYS A 63 -1.22 -3.13 -26.43
N THR A 64 -0.93 -2.74 -27.67
CA THR A 64 -1.23 -1.40 -28.21
C THR A 64 -1.99 -1.44 -29.54
N THR A 65 -2.07 -2.60 -30.19
CA THR A 65 -2.76 -2.74 -31.47
C THR A 65 -4.25 -2.98 -31.22
N LYS A 66 -5.10 -2.05 -31.68
CA LYS A 66 -6.56 -2.24 -31.69
C LYS A 66 -6.98 -3.30 -32.72
N ILE A 67 -8.03 -4.03 -32.40
CA ILE A 67 -8.64 -4.99 -33.31
C ILE A 67 -9.30 -4.28 -34.51
N ARG A 68 -9.40 -4.97 -35.65
CA ARG A 68 -10.05 -4.46 -36.88
C ARG A 68 -10.90 -5.57 -37.50
N PRO A 69 -11.93 -5.25 -38.31
CA PRO A 69 -12.74 -6.27 -38.98
C PRO A 69 -11.88 -7.24 -39.77
N ASP A 70 -12.26 -8.52 -39.74
CA ASP A 70 -11.61 -9.62 -40.47
C ASP A 70 -10.13 -9.83 -40.11
N MET A 71 -9.68 -9.30 -38.96
CA MET A 71 -8.31 -9.48 -38.48
C MET A 71 -8.07 -10.93 -38.06
N VAL A 72 -7.03 -11.55 -38.64
CA VAL A 72 -6.57 -12.89 -38.26
C VAL A 72 -5.24 -12.78 -37.52
N VAL A 73 -5.23 -13.17 -36.24
CA VAL A 73 -4.10 -13.09 -35.32
C VAL A 73 -3.60 -14.50 -34.99
N LYS A 74 -2.29 -14.70 -35.04
CA LYS A 74 -1.61 -15.92 -34.58
C LYS A 74 -0.64 -15.58 -33.46
N THR A 75 -0.80 -16.18 -32.29
CA THR A 75 -0.09 -15.78 -31.06
C THR A 75 1.12 -16.65 -30.73
N ASN A 76 1.28 -17.79 -31.40
CA ASN A 76 2.23 -18.85 -31.06
C ASN A 76 3.04 -19.41 -32.26
N THR A 77 3.13 -18.69 -33.38
CA THR A 77 3.95 -19.13 -34.52
C THR A 77 5.43 -19.20 -34.14
N THR A 78 6.23 -20.02 -34.84
CA THR A 78 7.69 -20.09 -34.63
C THR A 78 8.36 -18.72 -34.74
N LYS A 79 7.85 -17.85 -35.64
CA LYS A 79 8.32 -16.47 -35.80
C LYS A 79 8.06 -15.64 -34.53
N VAL A 80 6.86 -15.74 -33.95
CA VAL A 80 6.49 -15.05 -32.70
C VAL A 80 7.33 -15.56 -31.52
N ILE A 81 7.48 -16.88 -31.37
CA ILE A 81 8.25 -17.49 -30.27
C ILE A 81 9.71 -17.04 -30.33
N LYS A 82 10.34 -17.12 -31.51
CA LYS A 82 11.73 -16.66 -31.70
C LYS A 82 11.89 -15.17 -31.37
N ALA A 83 10.96 -14.32 -31.81
CA ALA A 83 11.01 -12.90 -31.52
C ALA A 83 10.90 -12.58 -30.02
N ARG A 84 10.00 -13.26 -29.29
CA ARG A 84 9.87 -13.13 -27.83
C ARG A 84 11.14 -13.57 -27.11
N LYS A 85 11.70 -14.73 -27.50
CA LYS A 85 12.97 -15.24 -26.96
C LYS A 85 14.10 -14.23 -27.16
N THR A 86 14.29 -13.71 -28.38
CA THR A 86 15.32 -12.69 -28.65
C THR A 86 15.10 -11.41 -27.84
N ALA A 87 13.85 -10.95 -27.69
CA ALA A 87 13.57 -9.76 -26.88
C ALA A 87 13.95 -9.97 -25.39
N LEU A 88 13.68 -11.14 -24.83
CA LEU A 88 14.07 -11.49 -23.47
C LEU A 88 15.59 -11.63 -23.31
N GLU A 89 16.27 -12.28 -24.26
CA GLU A 89 17.73 -12.41 -24.29
C GLU A 89 18.44 -11.04 -24.37
N LEU A 90 17.87 -10.08 -25.12
CA LEU A 90 18.38 -8.70 -25.16
C LEU A 90 18.12 -7.91 -23.88
N LEU A 91 17.03 -8.19 -23.16
CA LEU A 91 16.83 -7.60 -21.83
C LEU A 91 17.79 -8.21 -20.80
N LEU A 92 18.12 -9.50 -20.94
CA LEU A 92 19.06 -10.22 -20.09
C LEU A 92 20.50 -9.71 -20.26
N SER A 93 20.87 -9.20 -21.44
CA SER A 93 22.23 -8.76 -21.73
C SER A 93 22.71 -7.63 -20.84
N ASN A 94 21.80 -6.87 -20.22
CA ASN A 94 22.11 -5.78 -19.29
C ASN A 94 21.52 -5.98 -17.89
N HIS A 95 21.15 -7.23 -17.53
CA HIS A 95 20.52 -7.54 -16.25
C HIS A 95 21.47 -8.33 -15.35
N ASN A 96 21.63 -7.89 -14.10
CA ASN A 96 22.38 -8.65 -13.10
C ASN A 96 21.63 -9.93 -12.71
N LYS A 97 22.22 -11.08 -13.05
CA LYS A 97 21.64 -12.43 -12.94
C LYS A 97 21.84 -13.10 -11.58
N ASN A 98 22.22 -12.36 -10.53
CA ASN A 98 22.39 -12.90 -9.19
C ASN A 98 21.04 -13.21 -8.51
N CYS A 99 20.30 -14.18 -9.04
CA CYS A 99 18.94 -14.53 -8.62
C CYS A 99 18.90 -15.12 -7.21
N LEU A 100 19.92 -15.89 -6.81
CA LEU A 100 19.96 -16.55 -5.50
C LEU A 100 20.03 -15.55 -4.32
N ASN A 101 20.66 -14.39 -4.55
CA ASN A 101 20.72 -13.31 -3.55
C ASN A 101 19.65 -12.23 -3.79
N CYS A 102 18.70 -12.45 -4.70
CA CYS A 102 17.68 -11.46 -5.05
C CYS A 102 16.44 -11.61 -4.16
N PRO A 103 15.95 -10.52 -3.51
CA PRO A 103 14.71 -10.57 -2.72
C PRO A 103 13.45 -10.93 -3.54
N LYS A 104 13.53 -10.88 -4.87
CA LYS A 104 12.44 -11.23 -5.79
C LYS A 104 12.60 -12.61 -6.43
N ASN A 105 13.54 -13.43 -5.95
CA ASN A 105 13.70 -14.81 -6.43
C ASN A 105 12.37 -15.58 -6.35
N LEU A 106 12.05 -16.38 -7.38
CA LEU A 106 10.80 -17.14 -7.54
C LEU A 106 9.51 -16.28 -7.67
N LYS A 107 9.60 -14.99 -7.40
CA LYS A 107 8.51 -14.00 -7.51
C LYS A 107 8.75 -12.99 -8.65
N CYS A 108 9.78 -13.22 -9.48
CA CYS A 108 10.19 -12.34 -10.57
C CYS A 108 9.50 -12.72 -11.87
N ASP A 109 8.71 -11.80 -12.45
CA ASP A 109 8.02 -12.03 -13.72
C ASP A 109 9.02 -12.22 -14.87
N PHE A 110 10.15 -11.50 -14.82
CA PHE A 110 11.19 -11.63 -15.83
C PHE A 110 11.88 -13.00 -15.78
N GLN A 111 12.18 -13.51 -14.57
CA GLN A 111 12.74 -14.85 -14.36
C GLN A 111 11.80 -15.93 -14.93
N LYS A 112 10.50 -15.84 -14.64
CA LYS A 112 9.48 -16.78 -15.17
C LYS A 112 9.43 -16.79 -16.70
N LEU A 113 9.50 -15.62 -17.34
CA LEU A 113 9.50 -15.54 -18.81
C LEU A 113 10.80 -16.08 -19.41
N VAL A 114 11.95 -15.80 -18.80
CA VAL A 114 13.25 -16.31 -19.23
C VAL A 114 13.27 -17.85 -19.20
N GLU A 115 12.73 -18.45 -18.14
CA GLU A 115 12.53 -19.89 -18.01
C GLU A 115 11.56 -20.42 -19.08
N GLN A 116 10.36 -19.82 -19.20
CA GLN A 116 9.32 -20.23 -20.14
C GLN A 116 9.78 -20.30 -21.60
N PHE A 117 10.65 -19.37 -22.01
CA PHE A 117 11.15 -19.28 -23.39
C PHE A 117 12.51 -19.98 -23.59
N HIS A 118 13.05 -20.63 -22.54
CA HIS A 118 14.37 -21.28 -22.56
C HIS A 118 15.45 -20.34 -23.12
N CYS A 119 15.48 -19.09 -22.64
CA CYS A 119 16.44 -18.09 -23.10
C CYS A 119 17.88 -18.53 -22.76
N ASP A 120 18.80 -18.31 -23.69
CA ASP A 120 20.23 -18.44 -23.41
C ASP A 120 20.69 -17.16 -22.69
N THR A 121 21.17 -17.30 -21.46
CA THR A 121 21.56 -16.15 -20.65
C THR A 121 22.85 -15.50 -21.14
N GLU A 122 23.70 -16.20 -21.89
CA GLU A 122 25.04 -15.72 -22.29
C GLU A 122 25.14 -15.30 -23.76
N LYS A 123 24.10 -15.55 -24.56
CA LYS A 123 24.09 -15.28 -26.00
C LYS A 123 24.49 -13.86 -26.41
N TYR A 124 24.11 -12.87 -25.60
CA TYR A 124 24.45 -11.45 -25.82
C TYR A 124 25.28 -10.88 -24.66
N ALA A 125 26.13 -11.67 -24.03
CA ALA A 125 26.99 -11.21 -22.96
C ALA A 125 27.88 -10.03 -23.40
N GLY A 126 28.07 -9.07 -22.51
CA GLY A 126 28.83 -7.84 -22.77
C GLY A 126 28.91 -6.97 -21.52
N ALA A 127 29.23 -5.69 -21.71
CA ALA A 127 29.21 -4.71 -20.62
C ALA A 127 27.78 -4.56 -20.07
N THR A 128 27.65 -4.57 -18.75
CA THR A 128 26.38 -4.38 -18.04
C THR A 128 26.42 -3.12 -17.20
N THR A 129 25.24 -2.55 -16.91
CA THR A 129 25.10 -1.50 -15.90
C THR A 129 25.77 -1.90 -14.59
N GLU A 130 26.61 -1.01 -14.06
CA GLU A 130 27.29 -1.24 -12.80
C GLU A 130 26.30 -1.49 -11.66
N ASN A 131 26.69 -2.38 -10.75
CA ASN A 131 25.88 -2.68 -9.58
C ASN A 131 26.04 -1.58 -8.53
N HIS A 132 25.09 -0.65 -8.52
CA HIS A 132 24.93 0.33 -7.47
C HIS A 132 23.59 0.12 -6.76
N ILE A 133 23.66 -0.14 -5.46
CA ILE A 133 22.50 -0.31 -4.58
C ILE A 133 22.31 0.96 -3.77
N ASP A 134 21.19 1.65 -4.00
CA ASP A 134 20.74 2.76 -3.16
C ASP A 134 19.77 2.20 -2.10
N ASP A 135 20.28 2.10 -0.88
CA ASP A 135 19.56 1.59 0.29
C ASP A 135 19.30 2.68 1.35
N THR A 136 19.52 3.95 0.99
CA THR A 136 19.44 5.13 1.87
C THR A 136 18.04 5.36 2.41
N ASN A 137 17.01 4.97 1.66
CA ASN A 137 15.62 5.17 2.03
C ASN A 137 15.13 4.05 2.97
N HIS A 138 14.50 4.42 4.10
CA HIS A 138 14.03 3.46 5.10
C HIS A 138 12.85 2.59 4.64
N ALA A 139 12.17 2.94 3.54
CA ALA A 139 11.02 2.20 3.03
C ALA A 139 11.37 1.27 1.86
N ILE A 140 12.25 1.71 0.94
CA ILE A 140 12.53 1.01 -0.32
C ILE A 140 14.03 0.94 -0.64
N VAL A 141 14.44 -0.12 -1.34
CA VAL A 141 15.81 -0.32 -1.83
C VAL A 141 15.80 -0.39 -3.36
N ARG A 142 16.81 0.20 -3.98
CA ARG A 142 16.96 0.28 -5.44
C ARG A 142 18.25 -0.41 -5.88
N ASP A 143 18.11 -1.30 -6.84
CA ASP A 143 19.24 -1.94 -7.53
C ASP A 143 19.02 -1.79 -9.04
N MET A 144 19.63 -0.76 -9.63
CA MET A 144 19.41 -0.44 -11.04
C MET A 144 20.11 -1.42 -12.00
N SER A 145 21.04 -2.26 -11.52
CA SER A 145 21.62 -3.35 -12.31
C SER A 145 20.59 -4.45 -12.64
N LYS A 146 19.48 -4.50 -11.89
CA LYS A 146 18.34 -5.40 -12.14
C LYS A 146 17.21 -4.73 -12.96
N CYS A 147 17.37 -3.47 -13.37
CA CYS A 147 16.32 -2.74 -14.08
C CYS A 147 16.27 -3.10 -15.57
N ILE A 148 15.08 -3.36 -16.09
CA ILE A 148 14.84 -3.63 -17.52
C ILE A 148 14.20 -2.43 -18.25
N LEU A 149 14.26 -1.23 -17.65
CA LEU A 149 13.72 0.04 -18.19
C LEU A 149 12.25 -0.02 -18.67
N CYS A 150 11.45 -0.91 -18.07
CA CYS A 150 10.06 -1.16 -18.47
C CYS A 150 9.10 0.04 -18.26
N GLY A 151 9.48 0.98 -17.39
CA GLY A 151 8.72 2.20 -17.12
C GLY A 151 7.52 2.04 -16.19
N LYS A 152 7.19 0.83 -15.72
CA LYS A 152 6.04 0.61 -14.81
C LYS A 152 6.10 1.46 -13.56
N CYS A 153 7.27 1.46 -12.90
CA CYS A 153 7.52 2.22 -11.68
C CYS A 153 7.38 3.74 -11.90
N VAL A 154 7.94 4.25 -13.00
CA VAL A 154 7.83 5.67 -13.41
C VAL A 154 6.36 6.04 -13.66
N SER A 155 5.65 5.26 -14.46
CA SER A 155 4.24 5.52 -14.78
C SER A 155 3.34 5.47 -13.55
N VAL A 156 3.57 4.55 -12.61
CA VAL A 156 2.82 4.50 -11.34
C VAL A 156 3.14 5.70 -10.45
N CYS A 157 4.41 6.05 -10.31
CA CYS A 157 4.83 7.18 -9.49
C CYS A 157 4.29 8.51 -10.02
N ALA A 158 4.27 8.70 -11.34
CA ALA A 158 3.71 9.90 -11.96
C ALA A 158 2.18 9.88 -11.97
N LYS A 159 1.54 8.85 -12.55
CA LYS A 159 0.10 8.86 -12.84
C LYS A 159 -0.79 8.57 -11.63
N LEU A 160 -0.34 7.71 -10.71
CA LEU A 160 -1.15 7.35 -9.52
C LEU A 160 -0.79 8.17 -8.29
N GLN A 161 0.50 8.48 -8.12
CA GLN A 161 0.98 9.20 -6.94
C GLN A 161 1.21 10.69 -7.18
N GLY A 162 1.33 11.17 -8.43
CA GLY A 162 1.60 12.59 -8.69
C GLY A 162 3.00 13.07 -8.28
N CYS A 163 3.76 12.28 -7.49
CA CYS A 163 5.06 12.69 -6.98
C CYS A 163 6.13 12.79 -8.06
N SER A 164 6.06 11.91 -9.08
CA SER A 164 7.10 11.80 -10.13
C SER A 164 8.55 11.67 -9.61
N ALA A 165 8.72 11.12 -8.40
CA ALA A 165 10.00 10.98 -7.70
C ALA A 165 11.03 10.09 -8.39
N ILE A 166 10.63 9.36 -9.43
CA ILE A 166 11.51 8.59 -10.29
C ILE A 166 11.14 8.77 -11.75
N THR A 167 12.15 8.93 -12.61
CA THR A 167 12.00 9.06 -14.06
C THR A 167 13.17 8.39 -14.79
N LYS A 168 13.09 8.33 -16.13
CA LYS A 168 14.23 7.92 -16.96
C LYS A 168 15.15 9.12 -17.14
N ILE A 169 16.41 8.97 -16.76
CA ILE A 169 17.45 9.99 -16.90
C ILE A 169 18.55 9.49 -17.84
N ASN A 170 19.41 10.40 -18.29
CA ASN A 170 20.46 10.18 -19.29
C ASN A 170 19.92 9.70 -20.64
N ARG A 171 20.82 9.23 -21.54
CA ARG A 171 20.51 8.78 -22.90
C ARG A 171 21.43 7.63 -23.32
N GLY A 172 20.99 6.86 -24.31
CA GLY A 172 21.78 5.76 -24.86
C GLY A 172 22.07 4.69 -23.81
N PHE A 173 23.30 4.19 -23.77
CA PHE A 173 23.75 3.16 -22.82
C PHE A 173 23.66 3.60 -21.35
N GLU A 174 23.72 4.91 -21.07
CA GLU A 174 23.67 5.47 -19.72
C GLU A 174 22.25 5.62 -19.16
N THR A 175 21.22 5.24 -19.94
CA THR A 175 19.82 5.41 -19.54
C THR A 175 19.50 4.57 -18.32
N LYS A 176 19.10 5.22 -17.22
CA LYS A 176 18.66 4.54 -15.98
C LYS A 176 17.39 5.17 -15.42
N VAL A 177 16.73 4.44 -14.50
CA VAL A 177 15.64 5.02 -13.70
C VAL A 177 16.27 5.73 -12.50
N GLY A 178 16.30 7.05 -12.56
CA GLY A 178 16.88 7.94 -11.55
C GLY A 178 15.80 8.63 -10.71
N SER A 179 16.21 9.16 -9.56
CA SER A 179 15.42 10.07 -8.71
C SER A 179 15.67 11.53 -9.13
N ASP A 180 15.01 12.47 -8.46
CA ASP A 180 15.21 13.91 -8.65
C ASP A 180 16.69 14.28 -8.65
N PHE A 181 17.14 14.87 -9.75
CA PHE A 181 18.55 15.25 -9.96
C PHE A 181 19.57 14.13 -9.69
N ASP A 182 19.15 12.87 -9.85
CA ASP A 182 19.92 11.65 -9.52
C ASP A 182 20.43 11.60 -8.06
N LYS A 183 19.77 12.30 -7.14
CA LYS A 183 20.04 12.22 -5.69
C LYS A 183 19.70 10.84 -5.13
N CYS A 184 20.20 10.52 -3.94
CA CYS A 184 19.76 9.30 -3.25
C CYS A 184 18.24 9.35 -2.95
N MET A 185 17.61 8.17 -2.83
CA MET A 185 16.16 8.08 -2.69
C MET A 185 15.63 8.76 -1.42
N GLN A 186 16.41 8.82 -0.34
CA GLN A 186 16.03 9.51 0.89
C GLN A 186 15.87 11.04 0.71
N GLU A 187 16.75 11.66 -0.10
CA GLU A 187 16.76 13.11 -0.36
C GLU A 187 15.81 13.54 -1.50
N SER A 188 15.22 12.59 -2.21
CA SER A 188 14.28 12.85 -3.31
C SER A 188 12.88 13.22 -2.81
N SER A 189 11.98 13.58 -3.72
CA SER A 189 10.53 13.75 -3.50
C SER A 189 9.80 12.45 -3.15
N CYS A 190 10.49 11.31 -3.06
CA CYS A 190 9.88 10.05 -2.67
C CYS A 190 9.24 10.12 -1.28
N ILE A 191 8.00 9.65 -1.22
CA ILE A 191 7.18 9.56 0.00
C ILE A 191 7.13 8.15 0.60
N GLY A 192 7.81 7.17 -0.02
CA GLY A 192 7.98 5.83 0.54
C GLY A 192 6.77 4.89 0.43
N CYS A 193 5.74 5.19 -0.38
CA CYS A 193 4.51 4.38 -0.45
C CYS A 193 4.69 2.97 -1.05
N GLY A 194 5.79 2.74 -1.78
CA GLY A 194 6.13 1.42 -2.34
C GLY A 194 5.25 0.95 -3.50
N GLN A 195 4.39 1.81 -4.08
CA GLN A 195 3.60 1.43 -5.27
C GLN A 195 4.48 1.02 -6.45
N CYS A 196 5.66 1.63 -6.59
CA CYS A 196 6.66 1.25 -7.59
C CYS A 196 7.27 -0.14 -7.34
N VAL A 197 7.37 -0.58 -6.07
CA VAL A 197 7.87 -1.91 -5.68
C VAL A 197 6.86 -3.00 -6.07
N LEU A 198 5.56 -2.75 -5.89
CA LEU A 198 4.50 -3.69 -6.25
C LEU A 198 4.49 -4.06 -7.73
N VAL A 199 4.75 -3.08 -8.60
CA VAL A 199 4.66 -3.26 -10.07
C VAL A 199 5.99 -3.57 -10.74
N CYS A 200 7.11 -3.51 -10.02
CA CYS A 200 8.42 -3.81 -10.59
C CYS A 200 8.46 -5.30 -10.99
N PRO A 201 8.72 -5.66 -12.25
CA PRO A 201 8.71 -7.06 -12.68
C PRO A 201 10.00 -7.81 -12.31
N THR A 202 10.99 -7.12 -11.74
CA THR A 202 12.31 -7.64 -11.36
C THR A 202 12.69 -7.22 -9.94
N GLY A 203 13.87 -7.61 -9.46
CA GLY A 203 14.40 -7.17 -8.16
C GLY A 203 14.98 -5.74 -8.14
N ALA A 204 14.66 -4.89 -9.12
CA ALA A 204 15.23 -3.54 -9.19
C ALA A 204 14.69 -2.58 -8.12
N LEU A 205 13.46 -2.81 -7.67
CA LEU A 205 12.82 -2.07 -6.58
C LEU A 205 12.26 -3.08 -5.59
N THR A 206 12.69 -2.99 -4.34
CA THR A 206 12.28 -3.89 -3.25
C THR A 206 11.97 -3.08 -1.99
N GLN A 207 11.31 -3.69 -1.00
CA GLN A 207 11.19 -3.07 0.32
C GLN A 207 12.52 -3.18 1.09
N LYS A 208 12.79 -2.25 2.01
CA LYS A 208 13.88 -2.42 2.98
C LYS A 208 13.59 -3.64 3.85
N ASN A 209 14.55 -4.54 3.99
CA ASN A 209 14.39 -5.77 4.75
C ASN A 209 14.69 -5.53 6.24
N ASP A 210 13.70 -5.73 7.11
CA ASP A 210 13.86 -5.67 8.56
C ASP A 210 13.77 -7.06 9.23
N ILE A 211 13.69 -8.15 8.45
CA ILE A 211 13.72 -9.52 9.01
C ILE A 211 14.93 -9.76 9.92
N PRO A 212 16.16 -9.35 9.56
CA PRO A 212 17.31 -9.54 10.47
C PRO A 212 17.10 -8.90 11.84
N LYS A 213 16.57 -7.67 11.89
CA LYS A 213 16.25 -7.00 13.16
C LYS A 213 15.21 -7.77 13.97
N VAL A 214 14.20 -8.33 13.30
CA VAL A 214 13.20 -9.16 13.99
C VAL A 214 13.83 -10.42 14.57
N LEU A 215 14.77 -11.06 13.87
CA LEU A 215 15.49 -12.21 14.41
C LEU A 215 16.31 -11.82 15.64
N ASP A 216 17.02 -10.68 15.60
CA ASP A 216 17.78 -10.17 16.74
C ASP A 216 16.86 -9.89 17.96
N ILE A 217 15.67 -9.32 17.73
CA ILE A 217 14.64 -9.11 18.77
C ILE A 217 14.18 -10.46 19.35
N LEU A 218 13.95 -11.46 18.49
CA LEU A 218 13.47 -12.77 18.91
C LEU A 218 14.48 -13.55 19.77
N GLU A 219 15.77 -13.24 19.67
CA GLU A 219 16.84 -13.85 20.48
C GLU A 219 16.95 -13.27 21.90
N LYS A 220 16.40 -12.07 22.14
CA LYS A 220 16.46 -11.44 23.46
C LYS A 220 15.49 -12.10 24.43
N THR A 221 16.02 -12.56 25.56
CA THR A 221 15.25 -13.24 26.62
C THR A 221 14.91 -12.34 27.79
N ASP A 222 15.48 -11.14 27.88
CA ASP A 222 15.28 -10.16 28.96
C ASP A 222 14.23 -9.10 28.63
N VAL A 223 13.55 -9.24 27.48
CA VAL A 223 12.48 -8.34 27.01
C VAL A 223 11.24 -9.16 26.63
N ILE A 224 10.09 -8.51 26.71
CA ILE A 224 8.83 -9.05 26.17
C ILE A 224 8.75 -8.69 24.69
N ARG A 225 8.64 -9.70 23.83
CA ARG A 225 8.64 -9.54 22.37
C ARG A 225 7.20 -9.51 21.88
N ILE A 226 6.81 -8.39 21.28
CA ILE A 226 5.42 -8.12 20.92
C ILE A 226 5.31 -7.99 19.40
N ALA A 227 4.35 -8.68 18.80
CA ALA A 227 3.94 -8.41 17.43
C ALA A 227 2.61 -7.64 17.43
N GLN A 228 2.54 -6.53 16.68
CA GLN A 228 1.29 -5.82 16.43
C GLN A 228 0.94 -5.79 14.94
N VAL A 229 -0.29 -6.13 14.59
CA VAL A 229 -0.66 -6.40 13.18
C VAL A 229 -1.71 -5.45 12.65
N ALA A 230 -1.46 -4.87 11.47
CA ALA A 230 -2.40 -3.97 10.80
C ALA A 230 -3.65 -4.67 10.22
N PRO A 231 -4.78 -3.94 10.05
CA PRO A 231 -6.03 -4.49 9.55
C PRO A 231 -5.88 -5.26 8.24
N SER A 232 -5.19 -4.69 7.25
CA SER A 232 -5.13 -5.27 5.90
C SER A 232 -4.23 -6.50 5.75
N VAL A 233 -3.44 -6.87 6.76
CA VAL A 233 -2.56 -8.04 6.70
C VAL A 233 -3.39 -9.32 6.66
N ARG A 234 -4.46 -9.38 7.46
CA ARG A 234 -5.33 -10.57 7.61
C ARG A 234 -6.14 -10.91 6.36
N VAL A 235 -6.25 -10.01 5.39
CA VAL A 235 -6.94 -10.26 4.10
C VAL A 235 -6.00 -10.47 2.93
N ALA A 236 -4.70 -10.50 3.18
CA ALA A 236 -3.67 -10.59 2.15
C ALA A 236 -2.61 -11.64 2.43
N ILE A 237 -2.24 -11.89 3.70
CA ILE A 237 -1.18 -12.83 4.05
C ILE A 237 -1.40 -14.25 3.48
N GLY A 238 -2.64 -14.71 3.37
CA GLY A 238 -2.97 -16.01 2.75
C GLY A 238 -2.49 -16.13 1.30
N GLU A 239 -2.40 -15.03 0.55
CA GLU A 239 -1.95 -15.01 -0.84
C GLU A 239 -0.48 -15.46 -0.98
N GLU A 240 0.34 -15.22 0.05
CA GLU A 240 1.74 -15.69 0.09
C GLU A 240 1.84 -17.22 0.17
N PHE A 241 0.76 -17.90 0.56
CA PHE A 241 0.69 -19.36 0.73
C PHE A 241 -0.27 -20.03 -0.27
N GLY A 242 -0.55 -19.35 -1.38
CA GLY A 242 -1.42 -19.84 -2.46
C GLY A 242 -2.92 -19.63 -2.24
N GLY A 243 -3.30 -18.89 -1.20
CA GLY A 243 -4.68 -18.47 -0.93
C GLY A 243 -5.22 -17.49 -1.98
N LYS A 244 -6.53 -17.27 -1.96
CA LYS A 244 -7.20 -16.36 -2.91
C LYS A 244 -6.98 -14.91 -2.49
N ILE A 245 -6.96 -14.00 -3.47
CA ILE A 245 -6.91 -12.55 -3.21
C ILE A 245 -8.11 -12.15 -2.35
N GLY A 246 -7.84 -11.57 -1.17
CA GLY A 246 -8.85 -11.16 -0.21
C GLY A 246 -9.32 -12.25 0.76
N GLU A 247 -8.69 -13.43 0.80
CA GLU A 247 -9.03 -14.47 1.78
C GLU A 247 -8.72 -14.01 3.21
N PHE A 248 -9.68 -14.20 4.13
CA PHE A 248 -9.53 -13.84 5.54
C PHE A 248 -8.73 -14.93 6.27
N ALA A 249 -7.59 -14.57 6.86
CA ALA A 249 -6.63 -15.47 7.47
C ALA A 249 -6.12 -14.97 8.83
N GLU A 250 -6.98 -14.31 9.61
CA GLU A 250 -6.62 -13.75 10.92
C GLU A 250 -6.13 -14.80 11.91
N GLY A 251 -6.91 -15.85 12.16
CA GLY A 251 -6.56 -16.82 13.20
C GLY A 251 -5.24 -17.54 12.93
N LYS A 252 -5.05 -18.02 11.71
CA LYS A 252 -3.77 -18.61 11.25
C LYS A 252 -2.60 -17.63 11.34
N MET A 253 -2.82 -16.35 11.02
CA MET A 253 -1.80 -15.31 11.14
C MET A 253 -1.36 -15.10 12.59
N VAL A 254 -2.31 -15.07 13.53
CA VAL A 254 -1.99 -14.96 14.96
C VAL A 254 -1.23 -16.20 15.44
N THR A 255 -1.68 -17.39 15.05
CA THR A 255 -1.00 -18.65 15.40
C THR A 255 0.42 -18.68 14.85
N ALA A 256 0.62 -18.24 13.61
CA ALA A 256 1.94 -18.16 12.99
C ALA A 256 2.89 -17.22 13.76
N LEU A 257 2.41 -16.05 14.19
CA LEU A 257 3.22 -15.10 14.98
C LEU A 257 3.60 -15.68 16.35
N LYS A 258 2.69 -16.41 17.01
CA LYS A 258 2.99 -17.14 18.26
C LYS A 258 4.05 -18.23 18.03
N GLU A 259 3.90 -19.04 16.98
CA GLU A 259 4.89 -20.07 16.61
C GLU A 259 6.25 -19.50 16.17
N ILE A 260 6.29 -18.27 15.62
CA ILE A 260 7.54 -17.57 15.31
C ILE A 260 8.35 -17.27 16.58
N GLY A 261 7.68 -17.07 17.72
CA GLY A 261 8.29 -16.83 19.02
C GLY A 261 7.94 -15.50 19.69
N PHE A 262 6.91 -14.79 19.24
CA PHE A 262 6.42 -13.60 19.94
C PHE A 262 5.66 -13.98 21.21
N ASP A 263 5.90 -13.26 22.31
CA ASP A 263 5.27 -13.51 23.61
C ASP A 263 3.81 -13.03 23.62
N TYR A 264 3.54 -11.92 22.93
CA TYR A 264 2.19 -11.40 22.73
C TYR A 264 1.97 -11.00 21.27
N VAL A 265 0.77 -11.28 20.77
CA VAL A 265 0.30 -10.83 19.47
C VAL A 265 -0.93 -9.94 19.67
N PHE A 266 -0.76 -8.65 19.40
CA PHE A 266 -1.78 -7.62 19.54
C PHE A 266 -2.28 -7.10 18.20
N ASP A 267 -3.42 -6.41 18.22
CA ASP A 267 -4.08 -5.94 17.01
C ASP A 267 -4.01 -4.42 16.90
N VAL A 268 -3.40 -3.91 15.83
CA VAL A 268 -3.34 -2.46 15.53
C VAL A 268 -4.73 -1.86 15.32
N ASN A 269 -5.75 -2.70 15.08
CA ASN A 269 -7.14 -2.26 15.12
C ASN A 269 -7.53 -1.64 16.47
N MET A 270 -6.98 -2.10 17.60
CA MET A 270 -7.21 -1.40 18.87
C MET A 270 -6.59 0.01 18.85
N GLY A 271 -5.40 0.15 18.26
CA GLY A 271 -4.81 1.44 17.93
C GLY A 271 -5.71 2.32 17.07
N ALA A 272 -6.43 1.72 16.12
CA ALA A 272 -7.35 2.45 15.25
C ALA A 272 -8.59 2.94 16.00
N ASP A 273 -9.12 2.15 16.94
CA ASP A 273 -10.20 2.63 17.82
C ASP A 273 -9.71 3.81 18.69
N PHE A 274 -8.48 3.79 19.22
CA PHE A 274 -7.88 4.96 19.89
C PHE A 274 -7.78 6.17 18.96
N THR A 275 -7.29 5.98 17.73
CA THR A 275 -7.22 7.05 16.73
C THR A 275 -8.59 7.66 16.48
N ILE A 276 -9.65 6.86 16.38
CA ILE A 276 -11.01 7.38 16.20
C ILE A 276 -11.49 8.20 17.39
N VAL A 277 -11.19 7.77 18.63
CA VAL A 277 -11.60 8.53 19.81
C VAL A 277 -11.01 9.94 19.79
N GLU A 278 -9.72 10.07 19.46
CA GLU A 278 -9.01 11.36 19.43
C GLU A 278 -9.34 12.16 18.17
N GLU A 279 -9.27 11.57 16.97
CA GLU A 279 -9.47 12.26 15.70
C GLU A 279 -10.92 12.73 15.52
N ALA A 280 -11.91 11.97 16.00
CA ALA A 280 -13.29 12.41 16.00
C ALA A 280 -13.54 13.55 17.01
N GLN A 281 -12.85 13.56 18.15
CA GLN A 281 -12.91 14.67 19.10
C GLN A 281 -12.31 15.93 18.49
N GLU A 282 -11.13 15.81 17.87
CA GLU A 282 -10.46 16.89 17.15
C GLU A 282 -11.33 17.42 16.01
N LEU A 283 -12.04 16.56 15.27
CA LEU A 283 -13.01 16.99 14.26
C LEU A 283 -14.16 17.80 14.87
N ILE A 284 -14.75 17.34 15.99
CA ILE A 284 -15.83 18.07 16.68
C ILE A 284 -15.35 19.44 17.15
N GLU A 285 -14.10 19.56 17.59
CA GLU A 285 -13.48 20.83 17.99
C GLU A 285 -13.18 21.72 16.79
N HIS A 286 -12.58 21.16 15.73
CA HIS A 286 -12.30 21.84 14.47
C HIS A 286 -13.56 22.46 13.87
N LEU A 287 -14.69 21.75 13.89
CA LEU A 287 -15.97 22.25 13.42
C LEU A 287 -16.45 23.48 14.21
N LYS A 288 -16.10 23.62 15.49
CA LYS A 288 -16.44 24.82 16.27
C LYS A 288 -15.61 26.03 15.83
N THR A 289 -14.46 25.79 15.21
CA THR A 289 -13.67 26.84 14.57
C THR A 289 -14.27 27.15 13.21
N ASN A 290 -14.34 28.43 12.82
CA ASN A 290 -14.68 28.82 11.45
C ASN A 290 -13.45 28.69 10.53
N SER A 291 -12.70 27.58 10.65
CA SER A 291 -11.49 27.36 9.87
C SER A 291 -11.81 27.35 8.38
N LYS A 292 -10.97 28.05 7.60
CA LYS A 292 -11.05 28.02 6.13
C LYS A 292 -10.74 26.63 5.56
N TYR A 293 -9.85 25.89 6.22
CA TYR A 293 -9.32 24.62 5.75
C TYR A 293 -9.91 23.44 6.53
N PRO A 294 -10.09 22.27 5.89
CA PRO A 294 -10.59 21.08 6.55
C PRO A 294 -9.57 20.51 7.52
N LEU A 295 -10.03 19.66 8.44
CA LEU A 295 -9.16 18.73 9.14
C LEU A 295 -8.82 17.55 8.19
N PHE A 296 -7.53 17.30 7.97
CA PHE A 296 -7.05 16.17 7.18
C PHE A 296 -6.63 15.01 8.07
N THR A 297 -6.90 13.78 7.65
CA THR A 297 -6.39 12.60 8.34
C THR A 297 -4.85 12.54 8.31
N SER A 298 -4.22 12.05 9.38
CA SER A 298 -2.74 11.95 9.49
C SER A 298 -2.20 10.51 9.45
N CYS A 299 -3.06 9.49 9.55
CA CYS A 299 -2.65 8.10 9.78
C CYS A 299 -1.86 7.43 8.64
N CYS A 300 -1.92 7.97 7.42
CA CYS A 300 -1.23 7.45 6.23
C CYS A 300 0.16 8.11 6.09
N PRO A 301 1.28 7.40 6.32
CA PRO A 301 2.60 8.01 6.27
C PRO A 301 2.98 8.52 4.88
N GLY A 302 2.42 7.93 3.81
CA GLY A 302 2.63 8.43 2.46
C GLY A 302 2.00 9.80 2.23
N TRP A 303 0.82 10.04 2.81
CA TRP A 303 0.15 11.33 2.76
C TRP A 303 0.84 12.36 3.67
N PHE A 304 1.13 11.99 4.91
CA PHE A 304 1.85 12.83 5.86
C PHE A 304 3.17 13.36 5.25
N ASN A 305 4.00 12.47 4.73
CA ASN A 305 5.25 12.83 4.07
C ASN A 305 5.05 13.66 2.79
N TYR A 306 3.92 13.50 2.11
CA TYR A 306 3.61 14.28 0.90
C TYR A 306 3.26 15.72 1.26
N VAL A 307 2.45 15.94 2.30
CA VAL A 307 2.13 17.28 2.81
C VAL A 307 3.40 17.99 3.29
N GLN A 308 4.22 17.36 4.14
CA GLN A 308 5.46 17.97 4.63
C GLN A 308 6.41 18.42 3.51
N LYS A 309 6.46 17.66 2.39
CA LYS A 309 7.37 17.97 1.27
C LYS A 309 6.81 18.98 0.27
N ASN A 310 5.49 18.97 0.03
CA ASN A 310 4.88 19.72 -1.08
C ASN A 310 3.93 20.83 -0.63
N TYR A 311 3.38 20.73 0.58
CA TYR A 311 2.41 21.65 1.16
C TYR A 311 2.68 21.88 2.65
N PRO A 312 3.89 22.35 3.04
CA PRO A 312 4.26 22.54 4.44
C PRO A 312 3.27 23.45 5.20
N ASP A 313 2.71 24.48 4.53
CA ASP A 313 1.71 25.37 5.13
C ASP A 313 0.39 24.67 5.49
N MET A 314 0.14 23.48 4.92
CA MET A 314 -1.05 22.67 5.18
C MET A 314 -0.82 21.62 6.28
N GLU A 315 0.41 21.48 6.79
CA GLU A 315 0.77 20.50 7.83
C GLU A 315 -0.05 20.71 9.11
N LYS A 316 -0.31 21.97 9.50
CA LYS A 316 -1.11 22.32 10.67
C LYS A 316 -2.59 21.89 10.59
N TYR A 317 -3.07 21.53 9.40
CA TYR A 317 -4.42 21.01 9.21
C TYR A 317 -4.47 19.49 9.19
N LEU A 318 -3.34 18.79 9.36
CA LEU A 318 -3.33 17.36 9.65
C LEU A 318 -3.74 17.14 11.11
N SER A 319 -4.58 16.12 11.32
CA SER A 319 -4.91 15.64 12.65
C SER A 319 -3.65 15.43 13.49
N SER A 320 -3.66 15.97 14.69
CA SER A 320 -2.61 15.77 15.68
C SER A 320 -2.55 14.34 16.19
N SER A 321 -3.62 13.56 16.00
CA SER A 321 -3.66 12.14 16.36
C SER A 321 -2.52 11.38 15.69
N LYS A 322 -1.77 10.59 16.49
CA LYS A 322 -0.83 9.61 15.97
C LYS A 322 -1.54 8.56 15.11
N SER A 323 -0.79 7.89 14.24
CA SER A 323 -1.36 6.76 13.52
C SER A 323 -1.71 5.59 14.46
N PRO A 324 -2.62 4.69 14.06
CA PRO A 324 -2.96 3.50 14.85
C PRO A 324 -1.75 2.67 15.30
N ASN A 325 -0.71 2.62 14.45
CA ASN A 325 0.52 1.89 14.72
C ASN A 325 1.30 2.50 15.89
N GLU A 326 1.51 3.81 15.84
CA GLU A 326 2.30 4.55 16.84
C GLU A 326 1.52 4.76 18.14
N MET A 327 0.20 4.99 18.07
CA MET A 327 -0.67 5.07 19.24
C MET A 327 -0.61 3.77 20.04
N LEU A 328 -0.86 2.63 19.39
CA LEU A 328 -0.88 1.35 20.08
C LEU A 328 0.48 1.03 20.69
N ALA A 329 1.57 1.24 19.95
CA ALA A 329 2.91 1.00 20.46
C ALA A 329 3.25 1.89 21.66
N SER A 330 2.86 3.17 21.63
CA SER A 330 3.07 4.10 22.74
C SER A 330 2.34 3.64 24.00
N ILE A 331 1.10 3.17 23.85
CA ILE A 331 0.29 2.63 24.95
C ILE A 331 0.89 1.32 25.49
N ILE A 332 1.30 0.40 24.61
CA ILE A 332 1.91 -0.88 25.00
C ILE A 332 3.20 -0.64 25.78
N LYS A 333 4.12 0.20 25.25
CA LYS A 333 5.37 0.51 25.95
C LYS A 333 5.08 1.08 27.33
N TYR A 334 4.23 2.10 27.42
CA TYR A 334 3.85 2.70 28.69
C TYR A 334 3.23 1.68 29.67
N TYR A 335 2.27 0.86 29.20
CA TYR A 335 1.58 -0.14 30.03
C TYR A 335 2.53 -1.16 30.67
N PHE A 336 3.52 -1.66 29.92
CA PHE A 336 4.47 -2.65 30.43
C PHE A 336 5.61 -2.00 31.23
N GLU A 337 6.08 -0.82 30.83
CA GLU A 337 7.16 -0.10 31.52
C GLU A 337 6.73 0.38 32.92
N GLU A 338 5.48 0.80 33.10
CA GLU A 338 4.90 1.10 34.43
C GLU A 338 4.92 -0.11 35.37
N GLN A 339 5.00 -1.33 34.82
CA GLN A 339 5.15 -2.58 35.59
C GLN A 339 6.62 -3.01 35.76
N GLY A 340 7.57 -2.17 35.37
CA GLY A 340 9.01 -2.47 35.40
C GLY A 340 9.46 -3.49 34.35
N LYS A 341 8.67 -3.72 33.30
CA LYS A 341 9.00 -4.67 32.23
C LYS A 341 9.56 -3.94 31.02
N LYS A 342 10.57 -4.54 30.38
CA LYS A 342 11.11 -4.08 29.09
C LYS A 342 10.36 -4.78 27.95
N VAL A 343 10.08 -4.04 26.89
CA VAL A 343 9.37 -4.58 25.72
C VAL A 343 10.06 -4.17 24.42
N GLU A 344 9.99 -5.06 23.44
CA GLU A 344 10.36 -4.75 22.06
C GLU A 344 9.19 -5.09 21.14
N ILE A 345 8.81 -4.11 20.31
CA ILE A 345 7.60 -4.14 19.50
C ILE A 345 7.99 -4.26 18.03
N VAL A 346 7.45 -5.28 17.37
CA VAL A 346 7.52 -5.50 15.94
C VAL A 346 6.15 -5.25 15.33
N SER A 347 6.07 -4.29 14.41
CA SER A 347 4.85 -4.03 13.66
C SER A 347 4.82 -4.81 12.35
N VAL A 348 3.65 -5.37 12.00
CA VAL A 348 3.40 -6.05 10.73
C VAL A 348 2.43 -5.21 9.90
N MET A 349 2.92 -4.67 8.78
CA MET A 349 2.24 -3.63 8.02
C MET A 349 2.05 -3.98 6.53
N PRO A 350 0.94 -3.58 5.91
CA PRO A 350 0.76 -3.69 4.46
C PRO A 350 1.51 -2.58 3.69
N CYS A 351 2.37 -1.80 4.35
CA CYS A 351 2.91 -0.53 3.86
C CYS A 351 4.42 -0.46 4.07
N THR A 352 5.16 -0.06 3.04
CA THR A 352 6.60 0.25 3.17
C THR A 352 6.83 1.59 3.87
N GLY A 353 5.93 2.56 3.69
CA GLY A 353 6.03 3.88 4.31
C GLY A 353 5.97 3.84 5.85
N LYS A 354 5.35 2.79 6.43
CA LYS A 354 5.33 2.59 7.89
C LYS A 354 6.73 2.35 8.46
N LYS A 355 7.67 1.78 7.69
CA LYS A 355 9.08 1.64 8.13
C LYS A 355 9.74 3.01 8.36
N ARG A 356 9.40 4.00 7.54
CA ARG A 356 9.89 5.38 7.70
C ARG A 356 9.26 6.07 8.91
N GLU A 357 7.98 5.85 9.15
CA GLU A 357 7.29 6.36 10.36
C GLU A 357 7.91 5.79 11.63
N VAL A 358 8.10 4.47 11.68
CA VAL A 358 8.78 3.80 12.80
C VAL A 358 10.18 4.35 13.03
N PHE A 359 10.96 4.57 11.96
CA PHE A 359 12.27 5.19 12.07
C PHE A 359 12.22 6.63 12.60
N ALA A 360 11.21 7.41 12.22
CA ALA A 360 11.09 8.82 12.61
C ALA A 360 10.69 9.02 14.08
N HIS A 361 9.86 8.12 14.63
CA HIS A 361 9.34 8.28 16.01
C HIS A 361 10.09 7.44 17.05
N GLY A 362 10.68 6.31 16.65
CA GLY A 362 11.52 5.48 17.53
C GLY A 362 10.77 4.73 18.65
N VAL A 363 9.43 4.76 18.66
CA VAL A 363 8.63 4.00 19.64
C VAL A 363 8.61 2.51 19.31
N ILE A 364 8.65 2.15 18.03
CA ILE A 364 8.60 0.76 17.55
C ILE A 364 9.99 0.31 17.14
N ASP A 365 10.36 -0.93 17.49
CA ASP A 365 11.73 -1.42 17.35
C ASP A 365 12.00 -2.04 15.96
N ALA A 366 10.97 -2.64 15.34
CA ALA A 366 11.02 -3.05 13.93
C ALA A 366 9.67 -2.98 13.22
N CYS A 367 9.69 -2.86 11.90
CA CYS A 367 8.49 -2.89 11.06
C CYS A 367 8.71 -3.84 9.88
N ILE A 368 7.96 -4.93 9.79
CA ILE A 368 7.98 -5.84 8.65
C ILE A 368 6.72 -5.72 7.81
N THR A 369 6.87 -5.91 6.50
CA THR A 369 5.74 -5.92 5.57
C THR A 369 4.98 -7.25 5.60
N THR A 370 3.77 -7.31 5.02
CA THR A 370 3.05 -8.58 4.78
C THR A 370 3.90 -9.59 4.00
N ARG A 371 4.70 -9.13 3.03
CA ARG A 371 5.64 -9.99 2.30
C ARG A 371 6.75 -10.54 3.20
N GLU A 372 7.33 -9.70 4.05
CA GLU A 372 8.36 -10.12 5.01
C GLU A 372 7.81 -11.07 6.08
N LEU A 373 6.57 -10.89 6.55
CA LEU A 373 5.92 -11.88 7.41
C LEU A 373 5.79 -13.22 6.69
N GLY A 374 5.34 -13.22 5.43
CA GLY A 374 5.27 -14.45 4.63
C GLY A 374 6.63 -15.13 4.48
N GLU A 375 7.71 -14.36 4.34
CA GLU A 375 9.08 -14.88 4.31
C GLU A 375 9.53 -15.43 5.67
N LEU A 376 9.25 -14.73 6.77
CA LEU A 376 9.59 -15.16 8.12
C LEU A 376 8.88 -16.46 8.51
N ILE A 377 7.61 -16.64 8.15
CA ILE A 377 6.86 -17.89 8.35
C ILE A 377 7.54 -19.06 7.62
N ARG A 378 7.97 -18.86 6.37
CA ARG A 378 8.72 -19.88 5.61
C ARG A 378 10.08 -20.15 6.23
N LEU A 379 10.78 -19.10 6.68
CA LEU A 379 12.09 -19.21 7.35
C LEU A 379 12.01 -20.05 8.63
N LYS A 380 10.92 -19.94 9.39
CA LYS A 380 10.65 -20.75 10.58
C LYS A 380 10.10 -22.16 10.28
N GLY A 381 9.90 -22.51 9.00
CA GLY A 381 9.39 -23.83 8.61
C GLY A 381 7.91 -24.05 8.92
N ILE A 382 7.14 -22.99 9.15
CA ILE A 382 5.74 -23.08 9.58
C ILE A 382 4.82 -23.34 8.36
N ASN A 383 3.97 -24.36 8.45
CA ASN A 383 2.98 -24.65 7.41
C ASN A 383 1.69 -23.86 7.64
N PHE A 384 1.69 -22.61 7.15
CA PHE A 384 0.59 -21.66 7.34
C PHE A 384 -0.80 -22.24 7.06
N ASN A 385 -0.96 -23.00 5.97
CA ASN A 385 -2.27 -23.51 5.54
C ASN A 385 -2.86 -24.55 6.50
N LYS A 386 -2.03 -25.21 7.33
CA LYS A 386 -2.41 -26.23 8.30
C LYS A 386 -2.55 -25.72 9.74
N LEU A 387 -2.28 -24.44 9.97
CA LEU A 387 -2.40 -23.86 11.31
C LEU A 387 -3.86 -23.85 11.76
N ALA A 388 -4.05 -24.11 13.05
CA ALA A 388 -5.31 -23.83 13.73
C ALA A 388 -5.48 -22.32 13.92
N ASP A 389 -6.72 -21.86 14.03
CA ASP A 389 -7.00 -20.47 14.34
C ASP A 389 -6.77 -20.19 15.83
N SER A 390 -6.11 -19.08 16.14
CA SER A 390 -6.02 -18.52 17.48
C SER A 390 -6.49 -17.07 17.50
N LYS A 391 -6.65 -16.50 18.69
CA LYS A 391 -7.05 -15.11 18.89
C LYS A 391 -5.86 -14.27 19.32
N PHE A 392 -5.94 -12.97 19.01
CA PHE A 392 -5.07 -11.96 19.58
C PHE A 392 -5.11 -12.00 21.12
N ASP A 393 -4.02 -11.56 21.74
CA ASP A 393 -3.86 -11.60 23.19
C ASP A 393 -4.48 -10.38 23.87
N ASP A 394 -4.96 -10.55 25.10
CA ASP A 394 -5.42 -9.46 25.95
C ASP A 394 -4.22 -8.69 26.57
N PRO A 395 -4.36 -7.40 26.91
CA PRO A 395 -5.57 -6.59 26.78
C PRO A 395 -5.70 -5.88 25.42
N PHE A 396 -4.71 -6.02 24.51
CA PHE A 396 -4.62 -5.22 23.29
C PHE A 396 -5.07 -5.94 22.00
N GLY A 397 -5.91 -6.97 22.15
CA GLY A 397 -6.43 -7.77 21.04
C GLY A 397 -7.88 -7.48 20.63
N GLU A 398 -8.64 -6.74 21.45
CA GLU A 398 -10.04 -6.41 21.17
C GLU A 398 -10.15 -5.22 20.20
N TYR A 399 -11.02 -5.34 19.19
CA TYR A 399 -11.27 -4.27 18.22
C TYR A 399 -12.72 -4.23 17.74
N THR A 400 -13.14 -3.09 17.20
CA THR A 400 -14.49 -2.91 16.63
C THR A 400 -14.50 -3.04 15.11
N GLY A 401 -15.70 -3.19 14.53
CA GLY A 401 -15.88 -3.16 13.08
C GLY A 401 -15.39 -1.86 12.44
N GLY A 402 -15.49 -0.73 13.16
CA GLY A 402 -14.95 0.57 12.75
C GLY A 402 -13.44 0.56 12.61
N ALA A 403 -12.73 -0.04 13.57
CA ALA A 403 -11.29 -0.22 13.46
C ALA A 403 -10.89 -1.16 12.31
N LEU A 404 -11.65 -2.24 12.09
CA LEU A 404 -11.32 -3.20 11.02
C LEU A 404 -11.37 -2.55 9.62
N ILE A 405 -12.32 -1.64 9.38
CA ILE A 405 -12.45 -0.95 8.09
C ILE A 405 -11.38 0.12 7.84
N PHE A 406 -10.51 0.48 8.79
CA PHE A 406 -9.37 1.39 8.53
C PHE A 406 -8.49 0.96 7.35
N GLY A 407 -8.45 -0.34 7.07
CA GLY A 407 -7.66 -0.89 5.99
C GLY A 407 -8.09 -0.46 4.58
N VAL A 408 -9.28 0.13 4.41
CA VAL A 408 -9.87 0.47 3.11
C VAL A 408 -10.16 1.96 3.00
N THR A 409 -10.14 2.48 1.78
CA THR A 409 -10.50 3.89 1.52
C THR A 409 -11.95 4.18 1.95
N GLY A 410 -12.13 5.28 2.68
CA GLY A 410 -13.39 5.70 3.30
C GLY A 410 -13.64 5.06 4.67
N GLY A 411 -12.82 4.10 5.08
CA GLY A 411 -13.01 3.39 6.34
C GLY A 411 -12.70 4.23 7.58
N VAL A 412 -11.70 5.12 7.51
CA VAL A 412 -11.36 6.05 8.61
C VAL A 412 -12.52 7.04 8.80
N THR A 413 -12.99 7.63 7.71
CA THR A 413 -14.15 8.53 7.72
C THR A 413 -15.39 7.82 8.26
N GLU A 414 -15.69 6.61 7.80
CA GLU A 414 -16.85 5.85 8.28
C GLU A 414 -16.76 5.59 9.80
N ALA A 415 -15.59 5.19 10.29
CA ALA A 415 -15.38 4.92 11.71
C ALA A 415 -15.46 6.19 12.58
N ALA A 416 -14.89 7.30 12.11
CA ALA A 416 -14.97 8.60 12.78
C ALA A 416 -16.42 9.10 12.89
N LEU A 417 -17.19 8.98 11.80
CA LEU A 417 -18.59 9.40 11.77
C LEU A 417 -19.48 8.51 12.65
N ARG A 418 -19.27 7.18 12.68
CA ARG A 418 -20.00 6.28 13.58
C ARG A 418 -19.88 6.76 15.03
N TYR A 419 -18.65 7.02 15.47
CA TYR A 419 -18.36 7.47 16.83
C TYR A 419 -18.86 8.91 17.10
N ALA A 420 -18.59 9.86 16.21
CA ALA A 420 -18.95 11.26 16.40
C ALA A 420 -20.48 11.48 16.45
N VAL A 421 -21.24 10.81 15.58
CA VAL A 421 -22.72 10.88 15.58
C VAL A 421 -23.28 10.34 16.89
N HIS A 422 -22.78 9.19 17.36
CA HIS A 422 -23.24 8.62 18.62
C HIS A 422 -22.89 9.54 19.80
N LYS A 423 -21.68 10.08 19.84
CA LYS A 423 -21.23 11.01 20.88
C LYS A 423 -22.09 12.29 20.96
N LEU A 424 -22.49 12.84 19.82
CA LEU A 424 -23.28 14.08 19.75
C LEU A 424 -24.78 13.87 19.98
N THR A 425 -25.33 12.74 19.54
CA THR A 425 -26.80 12.54 19.48
C THR A 425 -27.32 11.50 20.47
N GLY A 426 -26.44 10.68 21.05
CA GLY A 426 -26.80 9.48 21.80
C GLY A 426 -27.40 8.36 20.95
N LYS A 427 -27.49 8.52 19.62
CA LYS A 427 -28.04 7.54 18.70
C LYS A 427 -26.95 6.93 17.84
N LYS A 428 -26.91 5.60 17.79
CA LYS A 428 -26.04 4.86 16.90
C LYS A 428 -26.53 4.98 15.46
N ARG A 429 -25.60 5.17 14.53
CA ARG A 429 -25.85 5.11 13.08
C ARG A 429 -25.03 3.98 12.50
N ASN A 430 -25.71 2.95 12.01
CA ASN A 430 -25.05 1.87 11.29
C ASN A 430 -24.85 2.28 9.83
N ILE A 431 -23.63 2.03 9.34
CA ILE A 431 -23.22 2.04 7.93
C ILE A 431 -23.46 3.39 7.22
N ILE A 432 -22.37 4.00 6.78
CA ILE A 432 -22.42 5.14 5.86
C ILE A 432 -21.94 4.62 4.50
N GLU A 433 -22.83 3.93 3.76
CA GLU A 433 -22.47 3.41 2.43
C GLU A 433 -21.96 4.52 1.51
N ASP A 434 -22.43 5.74 1.76
CA ASP A 434 -22.07 6.96 1.06
C ASP A 434 -20.58 7.32 1.17
N VAL A 435 -19.78 6.70 2.04
CA VAL A 435 -18.30 6.90 2.06
C VAL A 435 -17.50 5.74 1.44
N ARG A 436 -18.15 4.60 1.13
CA ARG A 436 -17.47 3.42 0.56
C ARG A 436 -17.27 3.53 -0.94
N ASN A 437 -16.33 2.74 -1.49
CA ASN A 437 -16.15 2.51 -2.93
C ASN A 437 -16.05 3.79 -3.80
N SER A 438 -14.94 4.51 -3.70
CA SER A 438 -14.69 5.72 -4.51
C SER A 438 -13.80 5.46 -5.75
N LYS A 439 -14.05 6.22 -6.83
CA LYS A 439 -13.12 6.33 -7.97
C LYS A 439 -12.24 7.56 -7.77
N GLY A 440 -11.13 7.42 -7.05
CA GLY A 440 -10.17 8.49 -6.80
C GLY A 440 -10.60 9.48 -5.72
N VAL A 441 -11.63 10.28 -5.99
CA VAL A 441 -12.23 11.23 -5.04
C VAL A 441 -13.71 10.91 -4.87
N LYS A 442 -14.21 10.95 -3.64
CA LYS A 442 -15.65 10.91 -3.35
C LYS A 442 -15.99 12.06 -2.40
N GLU A 443 -16.90 12.91 -2.84
CA GLU A 443 -17.45 14.02 -2.07
C GLU A 443 -18.79 13.59 -1.49
N VAL A 444 -19.05 13.90 -0.23
CA VAL A 444 -20.31 13.58 0.44
C VAL A 444 -20.66 14.62 1.49
N GLU A 445 -21.95 14.92 1.62
CA GLU A 445 -22.47 15.72 2.72
C GLU A 445 -23.16 14.81 3.73
N VAL A 446 -22.85 14.96 5.01
CA VAL A 446 -23.40 14.13 6.09
C VAL A 446 -23.96 15.02 7.18
N ASP A 447 -25.11 14.62 7.76
CA ASP A 447 -25.59 15.21 9.00
C ASP A 447 -24.82 14.66 10.20
N LEU A 448 -24.11 15.55 10.90
CA LEU A 448 -23.40 15.28 12.14
C LEU A 448 -24.11 16.00 13.29
N GLY A 449 -25.20 15.40 13.77
CA GLY A 449 -25.94 15.90 14.93
C GLY A 449 -26.68 17.22 14.67
N GLY A 450 -27.31 17.37 13.49
CA GLY A 450 -28.02 18.57 13.09
C GLY A 450 -27.18 19.61 12.33
N ARG A 451 -25.86 19.36 12.17
CA ARG A 451 -24.97 20.15 11.32
C ARG A 451 -24.60 19.35 10.07
N THR A 452 -24.87 19.90 8.90
CA THR A 452 -24.36 19.37 7.64
C THR A 452 -22.86 19.64 7.53
N ILE A 453 -22.08 18.58 7.34
CA ILE A 453 -20.62 18.65 7.12
C ILE A 453 -20.28 18.12 5.72
N ARG A 454 -19.30 18.74 5.08
CA ARG A 454 -18.79 18.41 3.75
C ARG A 454 -17.52 17.61 3.86
N LEU A 455 -17.51 16.43 3.25
CA LEU A 455 -16.41 15.47 3.36
C LEU A 455 -15.83 15.15 2.00
N ALA A 456 -14.52 14.88 1.96
CA ALA A 456 -13.87 14.27 0.81
C ALA A 456 -13.07 13.02 1.23
N ILE A 457 -13.29 11.92 0.50
CA ILE A 457 -12.54 10.66 0.65
C ILE A 457 -11.68 10.50 -0.59
N VAL A 458 -10.36 10.53 -0.37
CA VAL A 458 -9.36 10.58 -1.44
C VAL A 458 -8.42 9.39 -1.34
N HIS A 459 -8.19 8.72 -2.47
CA HIS A 459 -7.10 7.75 -2.59
C HIS A 459 -6.28 7.94 -3.86
N GLY A 460 -4.98 7.72 -3.74
CA GLY A 460 -3.99 8.09 -4.75
C GLY A 460 -3.58 9.55 -4.60
N LEU A 461 -2.30 9.80 -4.39
CA LEU A 461 -1.78 11.15 -4.14
C LEU A 461 -1.98 12.13 -5.32
N ALA A 462 -2.10 11.65 -6.56
CA ALA A 462 -2.48 12.51 -7.68
C ALA A 462 -3.90 13.11 -7.52
N ASN A 463 -4.81 12.38 -6.87
CA ASN A 463 -6.14 12.90 -6.53
C ASN A 463 -6.07 13.83 -5.31
N ALA A 464 -5.23 13.50 -4.33
CA ALA A 464 -5.01 14.34 -3.15
C ALA A 464 -4.45 15.72 -3.52
N GLN A 465 -3.51 15.75 -4.47
CA GLN A 465 -2.96 16.97 -5.03
C GLN A 465 -4.05 17.88 -5.60
N ARG A 466 -4.95 17.32 -6.42
CA ARG A 466 -6.07 18.08 -6.99
C ARG A 466 -6.99 18.63 -5.91
N VAL A 467 -7.35 17.80 -4.93
CA VAL A 467 -8.24 18.23 -3.83
C VAL A 467 -7.62 19.34 -3.00
N ILE A 468 -6.34 19.25 -2.65
CA ILE A 468 -5.68 20.30 -1.86
C ILE A 468 -5.51 21.60 -2.67
N GLU A 469 -5.21 21.51 -3.97
CA GLU A 469 -5.15 22.67 -4.87
C GLU A 469 -6.51 23.36 -5.01
N ASP A 470 -7.60 22.60 -5.20
CA ASP A 470 -8.97 23.13 -5.26
C ASP A 470 -9.38 23.83 -3.95
N ILE A 471 -8.95 23.30 -2.78
CA ILE A 471 -9.18 23.91 -1.46
C ILE A 471 -8.39 25.22 -1.32
N ILE A 472 -7.10 25.22 -1.69
CA ILE A 472 -6.23 26.41 -1.62
C ILE A 472 -6.77 27.53 -2.52
N ALA A 473 -7.20 27.17 -3.73
CA ALA A 473 -7.80 28.10 -4.70
C ALA A 473 -9.18 28.63 -4.24
N GLY A 474 -9.82 28.01 -3.25
CA GLY A 474 -11.16 28.37 -2.78
C GLY A 474 -12.29 27.87 -3.70
N GLU A 475 -11.99 26.96 -4.62
CA GLU A 475 -12.98 26.34 -5.52
C GLU A 475 -13.83 25.29 -4.79
N LYS A 476 -13.24 24.64 -3.77
CA LYS A 476 -13.89 23.62 -2.95
C LYS A 476 -13.71 23.94 -1.46
N HIS A 477 -14.75 23.62 -0.68
CA HIS A 477 -14.72 23.73 0.77
C HIS A 477 -15.22 22.45 1.41
N TYR A 478 -14.40 21.89 2.30
CA TYR A 478 -14.69 20.69 3.07
C TYR A 478 -14.42 20.97 4.54
N ASP A 479 -15.10 20.24 5.42
CA ASP A 479 -14.85 20.25 6.86
C ASP A 479 -13.82 19.19 7.26
N PHE A 480 -13.82 18.04 6.57
CA PHE A 480 -12.91 16.92 6.84
C PHE A 480 -12.55 16.14 5.58
N VAL A 481 -11.27 15.76 5.47
CA VAL A 481 -10.74 15.07 4.28
C VAL A 481 -9.89 13.86 4.68
N GLU A 482 -10.34 12.67 4.29
CA GLU A 482 -9.54 11.45 4.40
C GLU A 482 -8.64 11.30 3.18
N VAL A 483 -7.35 11.09 3.41
CA VAL A 483 -6.37 10.88 2.34
C VAL A 483 -5.57 9.60 2.54
N MET A 484 -5.68 8.70 1.57
CA MET A 484 -4.88 7.48 1.47
C MET A 484 -3.95 7.57 0.26
N ALA A 485 -2.63 7.46 0.48
CA ALA A 485 -1.68 7.52 -0.65
C ALA A 485 -1.89 6.38 -1.66
N CYS A 486 -2.24 5.18 -1.20
CA CYS A 486 -2.36 3.99 -2.05
C CYS A 486 -3.77 3.85 -2.63
N PRO A 487 -3.93 3.50 -3.92
CA PRO A 487 -5.25 3.30 -4.53
C PRO A 487 -6.06 2.23 -3.80
N GLY A 488 -7.25 2.59 -3.32
CA GLY A 488 -8.12 1.70 -2.54
C GLY A 488 -7.77 1.55 -1.05
N GLY A 489 -6.73 2.25 -0.57
CA GLY A 489 -6.30 2.21 0.84
C GLY A 489 -5.20 1.19 1.13
N CYS A 490 -4.99 0.90 2.42
CA CYS A 490 -3.95 0.01 2.93
C CYS A 490 -4.04 -1.43 2.41
N VAL A 491 -5.23 -1.90 2.01
CA VAL A 491 -5.42 -3.19 1.32
C VAL A 491 -4.60 -3.33 0.04
N ASN A 492 -4.14 -2.24 -0.55
CA ASN A 492 -3.28 -2.23 -1.72
C ASN A 492 -1.96 -1.46 -1.45
N GLY A 493 -1.51 -1.44 -0.20
CA GLY A 493 -0.27 -0.79 0.20
C GLY A 493 0.99 -1.45 -0.37
N GLY A 494 2.08 -0.68 -0.45
CA GLY A 494 3.35 -1.12 -1.06
C GLY A 494 4.02 -2.34 -0.42
N GLY A 495 3.58 -2.76 0.77
CA GLY A 495 4.07 -3.94 1.50
C GLY A 495 3.25 -5.22 1.28
N GLN A 496 2.15 -5.15 0.52
CA GLN A 496 1.26 -6.28 0.26
C GLN A 496 1.86 -7.34 -0.68
N PRO A 497 1.35 -8.58 -0.70
CA PRO A 497 1.80 -9.63 -1.61
C PRO A 497 1.81 -9.18 -3.08
N TYR A 498 2.78 -9.69 -3.84
CA TYR A 498 2.83 -9.43 -5.27
C TYR A 498 1.68 -10.14 -5.98
N VAL A 499 1.02 -9.41 -6.86
CA VAL A 499 -0.02 -9.92 -7.76
C VAL A 499 0.34 -9.52 -9.19
N ASP A 500 -0.13 -10.27 -10.17
CA ASP A 500 0.12 -9.95 -11.58
C ASP A 500 -0.74 -8.77 -12.03
N TYR A 501 -0.27 -7.56 -11.76
CA TYR A 501 -0.93 -6.31 -12.17
C TYR A 501 -1.00 -6.12 -13.69
N ASN A 502 -0.38 -7.01 -14.48
CA ASN A 502 -0.56 -7.01 -15.92
C ASN A 502 -1.95 -7.53 -16.26
N LYS A 503 -2.52 -8.46 -15.46
CA LYS A 503 -3.82 -9.10 -15.70
C LYS A 503 -4.95 -8.47 -14.88
N ILE A 504 -4.68 -8.08 -13.64
CA ILE A 504 -5.65 -7.47 -12.73
C ILE A 504 -5.25 -6.03 -12.38
N SER A 505 -6.20 -5.09 -12.33
CA SER A 505 -5.88 -3.70 -11.95
C SER A 505 -5.72 -3.57 -10.43
N ALA A 506 -5.00 -2.53 -10.00
CA ALA A 506 -4.87 -2.17 -8.59
C ALA A 506 -6.24 -2.01 -7.89
N THR A 507 -7.20 -1.38 -8.58
CA THR A 507 -8.56 -1.20 -8.08
C THR A 507 -9.31 -2.52 -7.91
N GLU A 508 -9.16 -3.47 -8.84
CA GLU A 508 -9.80 -4.79 -8.71
C GLU A 508 -9.23 -5.59 -7.53
N VAL A 509 -7.92 -5.54 -7.31
CA VAL A 509 -7.26 -6.19 -6.14
C VAL A 509 -7.76 -5.56 -4.85
N ALA A 510 -7.74 -4.23 -4.76
CA ALA A 510 -8.21 -3.50 -3.60
C ALA A 510 -9.67 -3.84 -3.27
N LYS A 511 -10.55 -3.88 -4.29
CA LYS A 511 -11.97 -4.26 -4.11
C LYS A 511 -12.15 -5.66 -3.53
N LYS A 512 -11.40 -6.65 -4.03
CA LYS A 512 -11.49 -8.04 -3.53
C LYS A 512 -11.07 -8.13 -2.06
N ARG A 513 -9.97 -7.49 -1.67
CA ARG A 513 -9.49 -7.44 -0.28
C ARG A 513 -10.45 -6.64 0.61
N ALA A 514 -10.95 -5.51 0.13
CA ALA A 514 -11.89 -4.65 0.87
C ALA A 514 -13.24 -5.32 1.13
N ALA A 515 -13.76 -6.09 0.16
CA ALA A 515 -15.04 -6.78 0.31
C ALA A 515 -15.05 -7.72 1.53
N THR A 516 -13.94 -8.42 1.78
CA THR A 516 -13.81 -9.30 2.94
C THR A 516 -13.77 -8.53 4.26
N ILE A 517 -13.07 -7.39 4.30
CA ILE A 517 -13.05 -6.49 5.47
C ILE A 517 -14.47 -5.99 5.80
N TYR A 518 -15.20 -5.51 4.79
CA TYR A 518 -16.57 -5.04 5.00
C TYR A 518 -17.53 -6.14 5.39
N LYS A 519 -17.36 -7.36 4.86
CA LYS A 519 -18.14 -8.52 5.29
C LYS A 519 -17.90 -8.81 6.77
N ALA A 520 -16.65 -8.84 7.20
CA ALA A 520 -16.29 -9.06 8.60
C ALA A 520 -16.84 -7.97 9.53
N ASP A 521 -16.73 -6.68 9.17
CA ASP A 521 -17.40 -5.57 9.89
C ASP A 521 -18.93 -5.78 9.99
N GLY A 522 -19.55 -6.26 8.91
CA GLY A 522 -20.97 -6.61 8.85
C GLY A 522 -21.36 -7.60 9.95
N ASP A 523 -20.57 -8.65 10.11
CA ASP A 523 -20.79 -9.77 11.05
C ASP A 523 -20.42 -9.43 12.51
N MET A 524 -19.71 -8.32 12.76
CA MET A 524 -19.30 -7.90 14.11
C MET A 524 -20.43 -7.27 14.92
N LYS A 525 -20.48 -7.62 16.21
CA LYS A 525 -21.43 -7.08 17.19
C LYS A 525 -21.13 -5.62 17.57
N PHE A 526 -19.85 -5.31 17.80
CA PHE A 526 -19.39 -3.97 18.18
C PHE A 526 -18.79 -3.29 16.95
N LYS A 527 -19.28 -2.10 16.62
CA LYS A 527 -19.03 -1.42 15.33
C LYS A 527 -18.37 -0.05 15.46
N GLU A 528 -18.38 0.55 16.65
CA GLU A 528 -17.79 1.86 16.90
C GLU A 528 -16.77 1.81 18.04
N ALA A 529 -15.77 2.70 18.00
CA ALA A 529 -14.68 2.75 18.98
C ALA A 529 -15.15 2.87 20.44
N GLY A 530 -16.26 3.58 20.68
CA GLY A 530 -16.84 3.74 22.03
C GLY A 530 -17.41 2.44 22.64
N GLU A 531 -17.58 1.38 21.84
CA GLU A 531 -17.99 0.05 22.32
C GLU A 531 -16.80 -0.84 22.69
N ASN A 532 -15.58 -0.45 22.34
CA ASN A 532 -14.38 -1.21 22.64
C ASN A 532 -14.07 -1.12 24.15
N LYS A 533 -14.21 -2.24 24.86
CA LYS A 533 -14.01 -2.28 26.32
C LYS A 533 -12.54 -2.12 26.67
N GLY A 534 -11.63 -2.65 25.87
CA GLY A 534 -10.19 -2.43 25.99
C GLY A 534 -9.85 -0.94 25.94
N VAL A 535 -10.42 -0.20 24.98
CA VAL A 535 -10.23 1.25 24.87
C VAL A 535 -10.75 1.97 26.11
N ALA A 536 -12.01 1.70 26.50
CA ALA A 536 -12.60 2.31 27.70
C ALA A 536 -11.75 2.06 28.96
N LYS A 537 -11.24 0.84 29.12
CA LYS A 537 -10.38 0.44 30.24
C LYS A 537 -9.06 1.20 30.26
N VAL A 538 -8.41 1.40 29.10
CA VAL A 538 -7.17 2.18 29.02
C VAL A 538 -7.42 3.63 29.44
N TYR A 539 -8.49 4.28 28.95
CA TYR A 539 -8.81 5.64 29.38
C TYR A 539 -9.11 5.74 30.88
N SER A 540 -9.87 4.79 31.44
CA SER A 540 -10.27 4.85 32.85
C SER A 540 -9.17 4.43 33.83
N GLU A 541 -8.39 3.40 33.50
CA GLU A 541 -7.44 2.77 34.42
C GLU A 541 -5.99 3.15 34.17
N LEU A 542 -5.58 3.33 32.90
CA LEU A 542 -4.19 3.67 32.57
C LEU A 542 -4.00 5.19 32.55
N PHE A 543 -4.85 5.92 31.84
CA PHE A 543 -4.74 7.38 31.77
C PHE A 543 -5.35 8.09 32.98
N LYS A 544 -6.42 7.55 33.59
CA LYS A 544 -7.08 8.12 34.78
C LYS A 544 -7.44 9.61 34.66
N GLY A 545 -7.73 10.07 33.44
CA GLY A 545 -8.02 11.48 33.14
C GLY A 545 -6.80 12.39 33.01
N ASP A 546 -5.58 11.85 32.98
CA ASP A 546 -4.35 12.62 32.73
C ASP A 546 -4.27 13.04 31.26
N HIS A 547 -4.69 14.28 30.99
CA HIS A 547 -4.68 14.87 29.66
C HIS A 547 -3.26 15.04 29.11
N GLU A 548 -2.27 15.38 29.95
CA GLU A 548 -0.89 15.56 29.48
C GLU A 548 -0.30 14.22 28.99
N LEU A 549 -0.59 13.14 29.73
CA LEU A 549 -0.21 11.79 29.33
C LEU A 549 -0.90 11.35 28.03
N ILE A 550 -2.21 11.61 27.89
CA ILE A 550 -2.96 11.31 26.66
C ILE A 550 -2.33 12.04 25.48
N HIS A 551 -2.09 13.35 25.58
CA HIS A 551 -1.47 14.13 24.52
C HIS A 551 -0.07 13.62 24.18
N LYS A 552 0.76 13.32 25.19
CA LYS A 552 2.11 12.78 24.98
C LYS A 552 2.12 11.43 24.25
N LEU A 553 1.22 10.52 24.63
CA LEU A 553 1.19 9.17 24.11
C LEU A 553 0.44 9.08 22.78
N LEU A 554 -0.62 9.86 22.58
CA LEU A 554 -1.54 9.70 21.47
C LEU A 554 -1.45 10.78 20.38
N HIS A 555 -0.78 11.91 20.62
CA HIS A 555 -0.67 12.98 19.63
C HIS A 555 0.77 13.21 19.16
N TYR A 556 0.95 13.57 17.89
CA TYR A 556 2.18 14.17 17.41
C TYR A 556 2.25 15.61 17.94
N VAL A 557 3.44 16.01 18.39
CA VAL A 557 3.69 17.42 18.69
C VAL A 557 3.93 18.10 17.34
N HIS A 558 2.88 18.69 16.78
CA HIS A 558 3.02 19.61 15.66
C HIS A 558 3.75 20.85 16.20
N VAL A 559 4.92 21.15 15.64
CA VAL A 559 5.62 22.38 15.99
C VAL A 559 4.81 23.54 15.42
N ASP A 560 4.08 24.22 16.30
CA ASP A 560 3.28 25.39 15.95
C ASP A 560 4.24 26.56 15.69
N TYR A 561 4.65 26.73 14.43
CA TYR A 561 5.54 27.83 14.03
C TYR A 561 4.91 29.22 14.25
N ASP A 562 3.58 29.29 14.40
CA ASP A 562 2.84 30.53 14.63
C ASP A 562 2.86 30.98 16.12
N ARG A 563 3.44 30.19 17.04
CA ARG A 563 3.61 30.56 18.47
C ARG A 563 5.00 31.10 18.86
N VAL A 564 5.89 31.32 17.89
CA VAL A 564 7.26 31.82 18.14
C VAL A 564 7.40 33.35 17.96
N GLU A 565 6.34 34.06 17.55
CA GLU A 565 6.40 35.52 17.34
C GLU A 565 5.97 36.41 18.53
N GLU A 566 5.68 35.86 19.72
CA GLU A 566 5.31 36.68 20.90
C GLU A 566 6.31 36.63 22.09
N SER A 567 7.57 36.21 21.88
CA SER A 567 8.59 36.33 22.95
C SER A 567 9.96 36.82 22.49
N LYS A 568 10.00 37.62 21.42
CA LYS A 568 11.17 38.42 21.05
C LYS A 568 10.79 39.89 20.99
N ASP A 569 10.34 40.41 22.12
CA ASP A 569 10.46 41.83 22.49
C ASP A 569 10.24 41.94 24.01
N ASN A 570 11.32 41.66 24.76
CA ASN A 570 11.71 42.31 26.02
C ASN A 570 13.07 41.80 26.48
#